data_AF-A0A9X3GJ56-F1
#
_entry.id   AF-A0A9X3GJ56-F1
#
_cell.length_a   1.000
_cell.length_b   1.000
_cell.length_c   1.000
_cell.angle_alpha   90.00
_cell.angle_beta   90.00
_cell.angle_gamma   90.00
#
_symmetry.space_group_name_H-M   'P 1'
#
loop_
_entity.id
_entity.type
_entity.pdbx_description
1 polymer ?
#
loop_
_entity_poly.entity_id
_entity_poly.type
_entity_poly.pdbx_seq_one_letter_code
_entity_poly.pdbx_strand_id
1 'polypeptide(L)'
;MLTTLPIQCRCGGLRGTLTNPASALRLVCYCRDCQTYARSLGKGVDILDSNGGTNIVASLQQQVSFSHGRDKLACMSLTDTGIYRWYAGCCNTPIANTTRRPQMSYVGLVHSCLASSPAKISDIWPAHFTVNTANTNGSVPSPGIKAMMATLSIAKRVIGARIAGTWRGTPFFAQGTSRPVVEPRVLSGAELQSARSAV
;
A
#
# COMPACT_ATOMS: atom_id res chain seq x y z
N MET A 1 2.03 9.97 23.96
CA MET A 1 2.96 9.93 22.82
C MET A 1 2.29 9.20 21.67
N LEU A 2 2.40 9.70 20.44
CA LEU A 2 1.93 8.97 19.26
C LEU A 2 2.84 7.75 19.03
N THR A 3 2.28 6.55 19.04
CA THR A 3 3.03 5.34 18.67
C THR A 3 3.40 5.37 17.20
N THR A 4 4.58 4.82 16.88
CA THR A 4 5.13 4.81 15.53
C THR A 4 5.56 3.41 15.14
N LEU A 5 5.45 3.13 13.84
CA LEU A 5 5.93 1.90 13.23
C LEU A 5 6.91 2.26 12.09
N PRO A 6 8.14 1.74 12.09
CA PRO A 6 9.12 2.08 11.06
C PRO A 6 8.73 1.50 9.70
N ILE A 7 8.97 2.30 8.66
CA ILE A 7 8.91 1.90 7.25
C ILE A 7 10.34 1.87 6.72
N GLN A 8 10.73 0.80 6.04
CA GLN A 8 12.04 0.68 5.43
C GLN A 8 12.01 -0.29 4.23
N CYS A 9 12.70 0.07 3.15
CA CYS A 9 12.89 -0.86 2.03
C CYS A 9 13.94 -1.94 2.36
N ARG A 10 13.99 -3.03 1.59
CA ARG A 10 14.86 -4.18 1.87
C ARG A 10 16.34 -3.82 2.04
N CYS A 11 16.88 -2.92 1.20
CA CYS A 11 18.28 -2.51 1.30
C CYS A 11 18.52 -1.38 2.32
N GLY A 12 17.50 -0.89 3.00
CA GLY A 12 17.62 0.20 3.98
C GLY A 12 17.79 1.60 3.37
N GLY A 13 17.84 1.72 2.04
CA GLY A 13 18.07 2.98 1.32
C GLY A 13 16.88 3.93 1.26
N LEU A 14 15.68 3.50 1.67
CA LEU A 14 14.49 4.35 1.89
C LEU A 14 13.97 4.01 3.28
N ARG A 15 13.78 5.02 4.14
CA ARG A 15 13.27 4.85 5.50
C ARG A 15 12.24 5.92 5.85
N GLY A 16 11.34 5.58 6.76
CA GLY A 16 10.23 6.41 7.15
C GLY A 16 9.46 5.85 8.32
N THR A 17 8.27 6.38 8.54
CA THR A 17 7.44 6.06 9.69
C THR A 17 5.97 6.09 9.32
N LEU A 18 5.22 5.12 9.84
CA LEU A 18 3.77 5.18 10.00
C LEU A 18 3.46 5.65 11.42
N THR A 19 2.77 6.78 11.55
CA THR A 19 2.30 7.32 12.84
C THR A 19 0.89 6.83 13.15
N ASN A 20 0.58 6.63 14.44
CA ASN A 20 -0.71 6.13 14.92
C ASN A 20 -1.15 4.81 14.21
N PRO A 21 -0.31 3.76 14.26
CA PRO A 21 -0.59 2.50 13.58
C PRO A 21 -1.85 1.80 14.10
N ALA A 22 -2.24 2.02 15.37
CA ALA A 22 -3.48 1.47 15.95
C ALA A 22 -4.76 1.91 15.22
N SER A 23 -4.72 3.05 14.52
CA SER A 23 -5.84 3.52 13.70
C SER A 23 -5.91 2.87 12.32
N ALA A 24 -4.79 2.30 11.85
CA ALA A 24 -4.70 1.63 10.57
C ALA A 24 -5.32 0.23 10.67
N LEU A 25 -5.50 -0.38 9.51
CA LEU A 25 -6.19 -1.65 9.37
C LEU A 25 -5.36 -2.61 8.54
N ARG A 26 -5.19 -3.85 9.01
CA ARG A 26 -4.55 -4.93 8.23
C ARG A 26 -5.58 -5.69 7.41
N LEU A 27 -5.30 -5.87 6.11
CA LEU A 27 -6.12 -6.64 5.18
C LEU A 27 -5.24 -7.42 4.20
N VAL A 28 -5.81 -8.41 3.53
CA VAL A 28 -5.17 -9.16 2.45
C VAL A 28 -5.99 -8.98 1.18
N CYS A 29 -5.38 -8.38 0.16
CA CYS A 29 -6.03 -8.11 -1.12
C CYS A 29 -5.64 -9.17 -2.16
N TYR A 30 -6.65 -9.77 -2.78
CA TYR A 30 -6.48 -10.83 -3.78
C TYR A 30 -6.79 -10.38 -5.21
N CYS A 31 -6.89 -9.07 -5.46
CA CYS A 31 -7.17 -8.61 -6.80
C CYS A 31 -6.00 -8.91 -7.74
N ARG A 32 -6.32 -9.20 -9.00
CA ARG A 32 -5.32 -9.44 -10.06
C ARG A 32 -4.27 -8.35 -10.14
N ASP A 33 -4.64 -7.09 -9.88
CA ASP A 33 -3.70 -5.96 -9.95
C ASP A 33 -2.67 -5.97 -8.81
N CYS A 34 -3.02 -6.44 -7.59
CA CYS A 34 -2.02 -6.57 -6.52
C CYS A 34 -1.01 -7.68 -6.84
N GLN A 35 -1.49 -8.81 -7.39
CA GLN A 35 -0.63 -9.88 -7.89
C GLN A 35 0.29 -9.41 -9.02
N THR A 36 -0.28 -8.71 -10.00
CA THR A 36 0.45 -8.16 -11.15
C THR A 36 1.53 -7.18 -10.69
N TYR A 37 1.24 -6.32 -9.72
CA TYR A 37 2.22 -5.38 -9.18
C TYR A 37 3.40 -6.06 -8.49
N ALA A 38 3.13 -7.08 -7.65
CA ALA A 38 4.19 -7.84 -7.02
C ALA A 38 5.08 -8.53 -8.06
N ARG A 39 4.47 -9.12 -9.09
CA ARG A 39 5.18 -9.80 -10.19
C ARG A 39 5.96 -8.83 -11.08
N SER A 40 5.42 -7.65 -11.40
CA SER A 40 6.11 -6.65 -12.21
C SER A 40 7.37 -6.09 -11.54
N LEU A 41 7.45 -6.15 -10.21
CA LEU A 41 8.65 -5.81 -9.43
C LEU A 41 9.64 -6.96 -9.27
N GLY A 42 9.33 -8.16 -9.80
CA GLY A 42 10.09 -9.38 -9.52
C GLY A 42 10.00 -9.82 -8.05
N LYS A 43 8.92 -9.45 -7.36
CA LYS A 43 8.70 -9.69 -5.93
C LYS A 43 7.51 -10.61 -5.63
N GLY A 44 7.01 -11.35 -6.64
CA GLY A 44 5.87 -12.26 -6.48
C GLY A 44 6.04 -13.20 -5.28
N VAL A 45 7.16 -13.91 -5.22
CA VAL A 45 7.50 -14.86 -4.14
C VAL A 45 7.61 -14.21 -2.77
N ASP A 46 8.10 -12.97 -2.71
CA ASP A 46 8.34 -12.26 -1.45
C ASP A 46 7.07 -11.62 -0.86
N ILE A 47 6.05 -11.36 -1.70
CA ILE A 47 4.94 -10.46 -1.38
C ILE A 47 3.59 -11.17 -1.38
N LEU A 48 3.42 -12.13 -2.28
CA LEU A 48 2.17 -12.87 -2.41
C LEU A 48 2.18 -14.06 -1.45
N ASP A 49 1.08 -14.23 -0.71
CA ASP A 49 0.83 -15.47 0.00
C ASP A 49 0.53 -16.63 -0.97
N SER A 50 0.38 -17.84 -0.45
CA SER A 50 0.11 -19.05 -1.24
C SER A 50 -1.16 -18.97 -2.09
N ASN A 51 -2.10 -18.08 -1.74
CA ASN A 51 -3.35 -17.87 -2.44
C ASN A 51 -3.30 -16.63 -3.36
N GLY A 52 -2.12 -16.01 -3.54
CA GLY A 52 -1.95 -14.81 -4.37
C GLY A 52 -2.35 -13.51 -3.69
N GLY A 53 -2.47 -13.50 -2.36
CA GLY A 53 -2.86 -12.34 -1.56
C GLY A 53 -1.69 -11.43 -1.23
N THR A 54 -1.88 -10.11 -1.34
CA THR A 54 -0.92 -9.13 -0.81
C THR A 54 -1.42 -8.60 0.53
N ASN A 55 -0.61 -8.75 1.58
CA ASN A 55 -0.91 -8.17 2.89
C ASN A 55 -0.63 -6.65 2.90
N ILE A 56 -1.66 -5.88 3.27
CA ILE A 56 -1.71 -4.42 3.18
C ILE A 56 -2.16 -3.84 4.53
N VAL A 57 -1.51 -2.76 4.95
CA VAL A 57 -1.96 -1.89 6.04
C VAL A 57 -2.60 -0.63 5.45
N ALA A 58 -3.92 -0.55 5.54
CA ALA A 58 -4.73 0.58 5.14
C ALA A 58 -4.68 1.70 6.20
N SER A 59 -4.24 2.89 5.79
CA SER A 59 -4.05 4.05 6.67
C SER A 59 -4.34 5.34 5.92
N LEU A 60 -4.02 6.49 6.53
CA LEU A 60 -4.11 7.80 5.88
C LEU A 60 -2.75 8.27 5.36
N GLN A 61 -2.75 8.98 4.23
CA GLN A 61 -1.50 9.46 3.63
C GLN A 61 -0.68 10.35 4.58
N GLN A 62 -1.34 11.20 5.36
CA GLN A 62 -0.68 12.09 6.32
C GLN A 62 -0.02 11.38 7.50
N GLN A 63 -0.30 10.09 7.69
CA GLN A 63 0.34 9.31 8.75
C GLN A 63 1.69 8.76 8.32
N VAL A 64 2.04 8.87 7.03
CA VAL A 64 3.29 8.38 6.47
C VAL A 64 4.27 9.53 6.28
N SER A 65 5.51 9.32 6.71
CA SER A 65 6.62 10.23 6.42
C SER A 65 7.85 9.43 6.01
N PHE A 66 8.71 10.03 5.17
CA PHE A 66 10.02 9.48 4.82
C PHE A 66 11.10 10.38 5.42
N SER A 67 12.01 9.79 6.20
CA SER A 67 13.11 10.48 6.87
C SER A 67 14.44 10.32 6.13
N HIS A 68 14.55 9.33 5.26
CA HIS A 68 15.78 9.04 4.50
C HIS A 68 15.46 8.47 3.12
N GLY A 69 16.28 8.84 2.12
CA GLY A 69 16.26 8.23 0.79
C GLY A 69 15.03 8.56 -0.05
N ARG A 70 14.46 9.75 0.13
CA ARG A 70 13.24 10.17 -0.59
C ARG A 70 13.45 10.18 -2.11
N ASP A 71 14.68 10.43 -2.56
CA ASP A 71 15.11 10.32 -3.96
C ASP A 71 15.05 8.88 -4.51
N LYS A 72 15.00 7.86 -3.63
CA LYS A 72 14.83 6.45 -4.02
C LYS A 72 13.36 6.05 -4.13
N LEU A 73 12.42 6.91 -3.77
CA LEU A 73 11.00 6.65 -3.99
C LEU A 73 10.73 6.65 -5.50
N ALA A 74 10.04 5.63 -5.97
CA ALA A 74 9.62 5.50 -7.36
C ALA A 74 8.11 5.23 -7.41
N CYS A 75 7.50 5.53 -8.56
CA CYS A 75 6.07 5.37 -8.78
C CYS A 75 5.82 4.64 -10.09
N MET A 76 4.86 3.73 -10.08
CA MET A 76 4.32 3.13 -11.30
C MET A 76 2.80 3.07 -11.26
N SER A 77 2.20 2.84 -12.42
CA SER A 77 0.80 2.44 -12.55
C SER A 77 0.70 1.31 -13.56
N LEU A 78 -0.20 0.35 -13.31
CA LEU A 78 -0.37 -0.79 -14.22
C LEU A 78 -1.03 -0.38 -15.54
N THR A 79 -1.84 0.68 -15.49
CA THR A 79 -2.48 1.31 -16.65
C THR A 79 -2.41 2.83 -16.50
N ASP A 80 -2.73 3.57 -17.55
CA ASP A 80 -2.78 5.04 -17.56
C ASP A 80 -3.80 5.64 -16.57
N THR A 81 -4.81 4.87 -16.18
CA THR A 81 -5.93 5.24 -15.31
C THR A 81 -5.88 4.58 -13.94
N GLY A 82 -5.02 3.57 -13.77
CA GLY A 82 -4.88 2.80 -12.54
C GLY A 82 -4.36 3.60 -11.34
N ILE A 83 -4.35 2.99 -10.15
CA ILE A 83 -3.82 3.63 -8.94
C ILE A 83 -2.31 3.86 -9.03
N TYR A 84 -1.78 4.74 -8.17
CA TYR A 84 -0.35 4.90 -8.00
C TYR A 84 0.20 3.84 -7.04
N ARG A 85 1.26 3.18 -7.50
CA ARG A 85 1.95 2.11 -6.79
C ARG A 85 3.38 2.54 -6.54
N TRP A 86 3.66 2.85 -5.28
CA TRP A 86 4.91 3.40 -4.81
C TRP A 86 5.84 2.29 -4.34
N TYR A 87 7.09 2.34 -4.77
CA TYR A 87 8.13 1.38 -4.44
C TYR A 87 9.47 2.08 -4.22
N ALA A 88 10.42 1.39 -3.61
CA ALA A 88 11.80 1.86 -3.52
C ALA A 88 12.55 1.42 -4.78
N GLY A 89 12.92 2.37 -5.65
CA GLY A 89 13.60 2.10 -6.92
C GLY A 89 15.01 1.50 -6.75
N CYS A 90 15.63 1.65 -5.59
CA CYS A 90 16.94 1.07 -5.29
C CYS A 90 16.93 -0.47 -5.14
N CYS A 91 15.78 -1.09 -4.86
CA CYS A 91 15.71 -2.54 -4.61
C CYS A 91 14.35 -3.17 -4.96
N ASN A 92 13.49 -2.43 -5.65
CA ASN A 92 12.13 -2.82 -6.02
C ASN A 92 11.25 -3.25 -4.84
N THR A 93 11.50 -2.74 -3.63
CA THR A 93 10.64 -3.06 -2.47
C THR A 93 9.31 -2.31 -2.62
N PRO A 94 8.16 -2.99 -2.66
CA PRO A 94 6.86 -2.32 -2.65
C PRO A 94 6.67 -1.55 -1.34
N ILE A 95 6.19 -0.31 -1.42
CA ILE A 95 5.99 0.56 -0.25
C ILE A 95 4.51 0.85 -0.02
N ALA A 96 3.84 1.48 -0.98
CA ALA A 96 2.50 2.03 -0.76
C ALA A 96 1.64 2.02 -2.03
N ASN A 97 0.33 2.14 -1.86
CA ASN A 97 -0.62 2.36 -2.94
C ASN A 97 -1.52 3.55 -2.58
N THR A 98 -1.72 4.47 -3.52
CA THR A 98 -2.61 5.63 -3.36
C THR A 98 -3.49 5.77 -4.58
N THR A 99 -4.69 6.35 -4.41
CA THR A 99 -5.46 6.80 -5.59
C THR A 99 -4.72 7.97 -6.26
N ARG A 100 -5.09 8.32 -7.49
CA ARG A 100 -4.54 9.51 -8.17
C ARG A 100 -4.99 10.84 -7.55
N ARG A 101 -6.04 10.80 -6.71
CA ARG A 101 -6.64 11.97 -6.06
C ARG A 101 -6.14 12.05 -4.61
N PRO A 102 -5.20 12.93 -4.25
CA PRO A 102 -4.69 13.01 -2.88
C PRO A 102 -5.77 13.33 -1.85
N GLN A 103 -6.85 14.00 -2.28
CA GLN A 103 -8.01 14.30 -1.43
C GLN A 103 -8.74 13.03 -0.98
N MET A 104 -8.56 11.91 -1.68
CA MET A 104 -8.83 10.57 -1.16
C MET A 104 -7.60 10.14 -0.38
N SER A 105 -7.44 10.69 0.84
CA SER A 105 -6.28 10.57 1.73
C SER A 105 -6.04 9.14 2.27
N TYR A 106 -6.28 8.12 1.44
CA TYR A 106 -6.02 6.71 1.69
C TYR A 106 -4.61 6.34 1.24
N VAL A 107 -3.94 5.51 2.02
CA VAL A 107 -2.72 4.80 1.63
C VAL A 107 -2.82 3.34 2.04
N GLY A 108 -2.50 2.42 1.13
CA GLY A 108 -2.32 1.01 1.44
C GLY A 108 -0.84 0.64 1.44
N LEU A 109 -0.23 0.54 2.63
CA LEU A 109 1.17 0.13 2.78
C LEU A 109 1.32 -1.37 2.54
N VAL A 110 2.29 -1.78 1.73
CA VAL A 110 2.58 -3.20 1.53
C VAL A 110 3.40 -3.69 2.72
N HIS A 111 3.00 -4.81 3.32
CA HIS A 111 3.58 -5.30 4.59
C HIS A 111 5.11 -5.42 4.57
N SER A 112 5.70 -5.74 3.41
CA SER A 112 7.16 -5.91 3.23
C SER A 112 8.00 -4.68 3.55
N CYS A 113 7.40 -3.49 3.57
CA CYS A 113 8.09 -2.27 3.96
C CYS A 113 7.99 -1.96 5.46
N LEU A 114 7.18 -2.70 6.22
CA LEU A 114 7.04 -2.50 7.66
C LEU A 114 8.21 -3.18 8.38
N ALA A 115 9.18 -2.40 8.82
CA ALA A 115 10.41 -2.91 9.44
C ALA A 115 10.21 -3.26 10.92
N SER A 116 9.33 -4.21 11.18
CA SER A 116 8.95 -4.66 12.51
C SER A 116 8.81 -6.18 12.54
N SER A 117 8.99 -6.77 13.72
CA SER A 117 8.82 -8.21 13.87
C SER A 117 7.36 -8.63 13.61
N PRO A 118 7.13 -9.86 13.10
CA PRO A 118 5.78 -10.41 12.93
C PRO A 118 4.94 -10.42 14.21
N ALA A 119 5.59 -10.63 15.37
CA ALA A 119 4.94 -10.56 16.68
C ALA A 119 4.36 -9.16 16.92
N LYS A 120 5.19 -8.10 16.79
CA LYS A 120 4.73 -6.72 16.97
C LYS A 120 3.67 -6.30 15.95
N ILE A 121 3.75 -6.77 14.71
CA ILE A 121 2.70 -6.53 13.69
C ILE A 121 1.37 -7.18 14.13
N SER A 122 1.41 -8.39 14.67
CA SER A 122 0.23 -9.11 15.17
C SER A 122 -0.33 -8.48 16.44
N ASP A 123 0.52 -7.94 17.32
CA ASP A 123 0.08 -7.22 18.52
C ASP A 123 -0.68 -5.94 18.18
N ILE A 124 -0.22 -5.21 17.16
CA ILE A 124 -0.88 -3.98 16.70
C ILE A 124 -2.18 -4.31 15.94
N TRP A 125 -2.16 -5.34 15.09
CA TRP A 125 -3.29 -5.74 14.25
C TRP A 125 -3.57 -7.24 14.36
N PRO A 126 -4.22 -7.69 15.44
CA PRO A 126 -4.51 -9.11 15.66
C PRO A 126 -5.53 -9.64 14.65
N ALA A 127 -6.45 -8.79 14.20
CA ALA A 127 -7.40 -9.10 13.15
C ALA A 127 -6.89 -8.66 11.77
N HIS A 128 -7.11 -9.50 10.78
CA HIS A 128 -7.03 -9.13 9.37
C HIS A 128 -8.17 -9.78 8.60
N PHE A 129 -8.49 -9.25 7.44
CA PHE A 129 -9.54 -9.79 6.59
C PHE A 129 -9.19 -9.71 5.12
N THR A 130 -9.87 -10.53 4.34
CA THR A 130 -9.70 -10.64 2.90
C THR A 130 -10.55 -9.60 2.19
N VAL A 131 -10.06 -9.12 1.04
CA VAL A 131 -10.81 -8.25 0.13
C VAL A 131 -10.48 -8.63 -1.31
N ASN A 132 -11.41 -8.32 -2.23
CA ASN A 132 -11.24 -8.55 -3.67
C ASN A 132 -10.84 -10.00 -4.02
N THR A 133 -11.56 -10.98 -3.47
CA THR A 133 -11.22 -12.42 -3.53
C THR A 133 -11.48 -13.09 -4.88
N ALA A 134 -11.98 -12.37 -5.88
CA ALA A 134 -12.34 -12.94 -7.19
C ALA A 134 -11.17 -13.55 -7.99
N ASN A 135 -9.91 -13.23 -7.64
CA ASN A 135 -8.72 -13.75 -8.31
C ASN A 135 -7.79 -14.52 -7.37
N THR A 136 -8.32 -15.08 -6.27
CA THR A 136 -7.56 -15.97 -5.39
C THR A 136 -7.12 -17.25 -6.11
N ASN A 137 -5.94 -17.77 -5.77
CA ASN A 137 -5.44 -19.06 -6.27
C ASN A 137 -5.98 -20.27 -5.47
N GLY A 138 -6.75 -20.02 -4.42
CA GLY A 138 -7.30 -21.06 -3.55
C GLY A 138 -8.45 -20.55 -2.68
N SER A 139 -8.96 -21.40 -1.80
CA SER A 139 -10.06 -21.02 -0.90
C SER A 139 -9.57 -20.03 0.15
N VAL A 140 -10.26 -18.89 0.25
CA VAL A 140 -10.01 -17.86 1.25
C VAL A 140 -11.34 -17.45 1.88
N PRO A 141 -11.36 -17.05 3.17
CA PRO A 141 -12.58 -16.58 3.80
C PRO A 141 -13.21 -15.45 2.98
N SER A 142 -14.53 -15.47 2.81
CA SER A 142 -15.25 -14.36 2.20
C SER A 142 -15.22 -13.13 3.13
N PRO A 143 -15.20 -11.90 2.58
CA PRO A 143 -15.30 -10.70 3.40
C PRO A 143 -16.64 -10.69 4.16
N GLY A 144 -16.59 -10.81 5.48
CA GLY A 144 -17.78 -10.77 6.34
C GLY A 144 -18.12 -9.36 6.85
N ILE A 145 -19.14 -9.26 7.71
CA ILE A 145 -19.60 -7.99 8.30
C ILE A 145 -18.45 -7.22 9.00
N LYS A 146 -17.53 -7.92 9.67
CA LYS A 146 -16.36 -7.30 10.31
C LYS A 146 -15.46 -6.56 9.30
N ALA A 147 -15.24 -7.14 8.12
CA ALA A 147 -14.47 -6.51 7.04
C ALA A 147 -15.18 -5.27 6.49
N MET A 148 -16.51 -5.33 6.35
CA MET A 148 -17.33 -4.19 5.94
C MET A 148 -17.25 -3.04 6.96
N MET A 149 -17.42 -3.34 8.26
CA MET A 149 -17.35 -2.34 9.33
C MET A 149 -15.98 -1.67 9.42
N ALA A 150 -14.91 -2.45 9.26
CA ALA A 150 -13.55 -1.93 9.25
C ALA A 150 -13.23 -1.12 7.98
N THR A 151 -13.78 -1.49 6.83
CA THR A 151 -13.68 -0.66 5.61
C THR A 151 -14.39 0.69 5.81
N LEU A 152 -15.57 0.67 6.44
CA LEU A 152 -16.32 1.88 6.78
C LEU A 152 -15.56 2.79 7.76
N SER A 153 -14.82 2.22 8.72
CA SER A 153 -14.02 3.02 9.66
C SER A 153 -12.89 3.77 8.95
N ILE A 154 -12.19 3.13 8.01
CA ILE A 154 -11.22 3.81 7.14
C ILE A 154 -11.88 4.88 6.28
N ALA A 155 -13.04 4.59 5.67
CA ALA A 155 -13.76 5.56 4.84
C ALA A 155 -14.15 6.82 5.64
N LYS A 156 -14.68 6.67 6.86
CA LYS A 156 -14.98 7.80 7.76
C LYS A 156 -13.75 8.66 8.04
N ARG A 157 -12.59 8.03 8.25
CA ARG A 157 -11.32 8.73 8.49
C ARG A 157 -10.79 9.46 7.26
N VAL A 158 -10.94 8.87 6.06
CA VAL A 158 -10.62 9.54 4.79
C VAL A 158 -11.49 10.78 4.59
N ILE A 159 -12.80 10.70 4.89
CA ILE A 159 -13.72 11.85 4.83
C ILE A 159 -13.27 12.92 5.84
N GLY A 160 -12.98 12.54 7.09
CA GLY A 160 -12.48 13.47 8.10
C GLY A 160 -11.19 14.17 7.68
N ALA A 161 -10.23 13.44 7.09
CA ALA A 161 -8.99 14.01 6.56
C ALA A 161 -9.22 14.97 5.38
N ARG A 162 -10.22 14.69 4.54
CA ARG A 162 -10.63 15.58 3.46
C ARG A 162 -11.17 16.90 4.00
N ILE A 163 -12.10 16.84 4.95
CA ILE A 163 -12.74 18.00 5.59
C ILE A 163 -11.70 18.83 6.34
N ALA A 164 -10.86 18.18 7.15
CA ALA A 164 -9.80 18.85 7.92
C ALA A 164 -8.62 19.36 7.07
N GLY A 165 -8.60 19.06 5.76
CA GLY A 165 -7.54 19.49 4.86
C GLY A 165 -6.19 18.79 5.04
N THR A 166 -6.09 17.82 5.95
CA THR A 166 -4.84 17.10 6.29
C THR A 166 -4.33 16.24 5.13
N TRP A 167 -5.18 15.93 4.15
CA TRP A 167 -4.80 15.29 2.89
C TRP A 167 -3.69 16.03 2.11
N ARG A 168 -3.47 17.33 2.38
CA ARG A 168 -2.38 18.12 1.78
C ARG A 168 -1.00 17.74 2.33
N GLY A 169 -0.94 17.21 3.54
CA GLY A 169 0.29 16.73 4.17
C GLY A 169 0.51 15.27 3.78
N THR A 170 1.16 15.01 2.66
CA THR A 170 1.43 13.66 2.16
C THR A 170 2.82 13.58 1.55
N PRO A 171 3.55 12.47 1.72
CA PRO A 171 4.85 12.32 1.09
C PRO A 171 4.76 12.00 -0.41
N PHE A 172 3.57 11.66 -0.91
CA PHE A 172 3.34 11.11 -2.25
C PHE A 172 2.97 12.14 -3.31
N PHE A 173 2.46 13.31 -2.92
CA PHE A 173 2.04 14.37 -3.83
C PHE A 173 2.74 15.68 -3.50
N ALA A 174 3.00 16.49 -4.52
CA ALA A 174 3.50 17.84 -4.33
C ALA A 174 2.46 18.66 -3.56
N GLN A 175 2.93 19.43 -2.58
CA GLN A 175 2.11 20.06 -1.55
C GLN A 175 0.92 20.83 -2.14
N GLY A 176 -0.30 20.49 -1.70
CA GLY A 176 -1.53 21.15 -2.14
C GLY A 176 -1.98 20.84 -3.57
N THR A 177 -1.26 20.01 -4.32
CA THR A 177 -1.57 19.66 -5.72
C THR A 177 -1.97 18.19 -5.85
N SER A 178 -2.45 17.79 -7.03
CA SER A 178 -2.65 16.37 -7.40
C SER A 178 -1.46 15.79 -8.18
N ARG A 179 -0.35 16.54 -8.31
CA ARG A 179 0.85 16.08 -9.01
C ARG A 179 1.63 15.11 -8.09
N PRO A 180 1.91 13.87 -8.51
CA PRO A 180 2.75 12.97 -7.72
C PRO A 180 4.17 13.54 -7.59
N VAL A 181 4.87 13.22 -6.49
CA VAL A 181 6.26 13.68 -6.30
C VAL A 181 7.27 13.03 -7.23
N VAL A 182 6.88 11.91 -7.86
CA VAL A 182 7.64 11.18 -8.86
C VAL A 182 6.69 10.83 -9.99
N GLU A 183 7.09 11.11 -11.23
CA GLU A 183 6.28 10.78 -12.39
C GLU A 183 6.04 9.27 -12.48
N PRO A 184 4.77 8.83 -12.60
CA PRO A 184 4.44 7.41 -12.61
C PRO A 184 4.85 6.78 -13.94
N ARG A 185 5.68 5.75 -13.89
CA ARG A 185 5.90 4.88 -15.05
C ARG A 185 4.65 4.01 -15.28
N VAL A 186 4.01 4.15 -16.44
CA VAL A 186 2.92 3.26 -16.84
C VAL A 186 3.53 2.02 -17.52
N LEU A 187 3.08 0.83 -17.14
CA LEU A 187 3.54 -0.41 -17.80
C LEU A 187 3.10 -0.42 -19.27
N SER A 188 3.97 -0.93 -20.15
CA SER A 188 3.56 -1.23 -21.52
C SER A 188 2.57 -2.39 -21.55
N GLY A 189 1.82 -2.55 -22.66
CA GLY A 189 0.91 -3.69 -22.82
C GLY A 189 1.61 -5.04 -22.68
N ALA A 190 2.84 -5.16 -23.21
CA ALA A 190 3.65 -6.37 -23.11
C ALA A 190 4.12 -6.64 -21.67
N GLU A 191 4.56 -5.61 -20.94
CA GLU A 191 4.94 -5.74 -19.53
C GLU A 191 3.77 -6.13 -18.65
N LEU A 192 2.61 -5.50 -18.87
CA LEU A 192 1.39 -5.82 -18.15
C LEU A 192 0.95 -7.27 -18.40
N GLN A 193 1.00 -7.72 -19.66
CA GLN A 193 0.65 -9.09 -20.02
C GLN A 193 1.63 -10.09 -19.40
N SER A 194 2.93 -9.83 -19.49
CA SER A 194 3.98 -10.67 -18.88
C SER A 194 3.77 -10.81 -17.38
N ALA A 195 3.55 -9.70 -16.66
CA ALA A 195 3.31 -9.73 -15.21
C ALA A 195 2.01 -10.44 -14.81
N ARG A 196 0.99 -10.44 -15.68
CA ARG A 196 -0.28 -11.14 -15.45
C ARG A 196 -0.17 -12.65 -15.71
N SER A 197 0.71 -13.06 -16.59
CA SER A 197 0.92 -14.46 -16.98
C SER A 197 2.01 -15.17 -16.17
N ALA A 198 2.88 -14.43 -15.49
CA ALA A 198 3.79 -15.00 -14.51
C ALA A 198 2.98 -15.69 -13.41
N VAL A 199 3.20 -16.99 -13.20
CA VAL A 199 2.55 -17.79 -12.14
C VAL A 199 3.33 -17.60 -10.86
#